data_AF-A0A6A4HI18-F1
#
_entry.id   AF-A0A6A4HI18-F1
#
_cell.length_a   1.000
_cell.length_b   1.000
_cell.length_c   1.000
_cell.angle_alpha   90.00
_cell.angle_beta   90.00
_cell.angle_gamma   90.00
#
_symmetry.space_group_name_H-M   'P 1'
#
loop_
_entity.id
_entity.type
_entity.pdbx_description
1 polymer ?
#
loop_
_entity_poly.entity_id
_entity_poly.type
_entity_poly.pdbx_seq_one_letter_code
_entity_poly.pdbx_strand_id
1 'polypeptide(L)'
;MPGAAPVGPADTNTNRQPPQAAAANNHSPFIGPAPNPIPVGPTPNPTQQSGAPTKTRIELEAEIKELRNTLMRQQENWFVHLETSSPRKGSKVEVIVQDGYTGTPFDISIPLAVDEAIRGYKFISYIKLTQDALCMTDDSGDQYVLALSDGKITSTVTKWDEHTISTVEYPSISRTIKEHIATYHGKALGACWRQHHKNVSYLSGEFGFTIGLEYCIKTQCWIADDNKIDFSILDQIRLLVVQEQIHAASIASLKQTFSAISGNTESLKKAESLCFHCGTYGHLPDSCAAPKTVTGRVPFQITNINNTGKKTLVSTTGVPVCYKFAGSSKCSLPMCAYFYGCSVCGALTHGAADYSHCNK
;
A
#
# COMPACT_ATOMS: atom_id res chain seq x y z
N MET A 1 -33.38 0.04 49.88
CA MET A 1 -34.71 0.35 49.32
C MET A 1 -34.65 0.11 47.81
N PRO A 2 -35.33 -0.90 47.26
CA PRO A 2 -35.31 -1.17 45.83
C PRO A 2 -36.46 -0.43 45.13
N GLY A 3 -36.12 0.41 44.16
CA GLY A 3 -37.08 1.16 43.33
C GLY A 3 -37.44 0.36 42.09
N ALA A 4 -38.73 0.03 41.98
CA ALA A 4 -39.34 -0.77 40.94
C ALA A 4 -39.42 -0.05 39.57
N ALA A 5 -39.32 -0.85 38.51
CA ALA A 5 -39.67 -0.47 37.15
C ALA A 5 -41.19 -0.54 36.94
N PRO A 6 -41.78 0.33 36.08
CA PRO A 6 -43.12 0.09 35.55
C PRO A 6 -43.08 -0.39 34.09
N VAL A 7 -43.83 -1.47 33.88
CA VAL A 7 -44.34 -2.00 32.62
C VAL A 7 -45.52 -1.14 32.16
N GLY A 8 -45.65 -0.91 30.85
CA GLY A 8 -46.82 -0.26 30.22
C GLY A 8 -46.70 -0.25 28.70
N PRO A 9 -47.80 -0.13 27.95
CA PRO A 9 -48.29 -1.20 27.07
C PRO A 9 -48.25 -0.90 25.58
N ALA A 10 -48.59 -1.96 24.82
CA ALA A 10 -48.78 -2.05 23.38
C ALA A 10 -49.80 -1.05 22.81
N ASP A 11 -49.59 -0.61 21.56
CA ASP A 11 -50.70 -0.27 20.68
C ASP A 11 -50.36 -0.30 19.18
N THR A 12 -51.26 -0.99 18.46
CA THR A 12 -51.77 -0.70 17.11
C THR A 12 -50.88 -0.83 15.87
N ASN A 13 -50.89 -2.07 15.41
CA ASN A 13 -50.93 -2.53 14.02
C ASN A 13 -51.87 -1.68 13.12
N THR A 14 -51.35 -1.02 12.08
CA THR A 14 -52.14 -0.46 10.97
C THR A 14 -51.68 -0.99 9.62
N ASN A 15 -52.47 -1.98 9.18
CA ASN A 15 -52.80 -2.38 7.82
C ASN A 15 -52.56 -1.28 6.75
N ARG A 16 -51.68 -1.53 5.78
CA ARG A 16 -51.71 -0.87 4.47
C ARG A 16 -51.73 -1.93 3.36
N GLN A 17 -52.90 -2.07 2.75
CA GLN A 17 -53.08 -2.78 1.48
C GLN A 17 -52.38 -2.02 0.34
N PRO A 18 -51.84 -2.73 -0.66
CA PRO A 18 -51.40 -2.14 -1.92
C PRO A 18 -52.58 -1.97 -2.90
N PRO A 19 -52.62 -0.91 -3.71
CA PRO A 19 -53.58 -0.81 -4.81
C PRO A 19 -53.13 -1.67 -6.00
N GLN A 20 -54.09 -2.45 -6.52
CA GLN A 20 -53.99 -3.17 -7.79
C GLN A 20 -54.42 -2.28 -8.97
N ALA A 21 -53.67 -2.45 -10.07
CA ALA A 21 -54.07 -2.47 -11.48
C ALA A 21 -54.81 -1.28 -12.14
N ALA A 22 -54.14 -0.71 -13.16
CA ALA A 22 -54.71 -0.31 -14.45
C ALA A 22 -53.57 -0.42 -15.49
N ALA A 23 -53.61 -1.40 -16.41
CA ALA A 23 -54.26 -1.36 -17.72
C ALA A 23 -53.40 -0.72 -18.83
N ALA A 24 -53.02 -1.60 -19.77
CA ALA A 24 -52.86 -1.40 -21.21
C ALA A 24 -52.03 -0.21 -21.74
N ASN A 25 -50.90 -0.53 -22.38
CA ASN A 25 -50.53 0.11 -23.64
C ASN A 25 -49.81 -0.86 -24.58
N ASN A 26 -50.48 -1.14 -25.69
CA ASN A 26 -49.98 -1.87 -26.85
C ASN A 26 -48.91 -1.03 -27.56
N HIS A 27 -47.68 -1.54 -27.64
CA HIS A 27 -46.72 -1.09 -28.64
C HIS A 27 -46.32 -2.28 -29.52
N SER A 28 -46.79 -2.24 -30.77
CA SER A 28 -46.36 -3.11 -31.86
C SER A 28 -44.86 -2.95 -32.12
N PRO A 29 -44.08 -4.03 -32.31
CA PRO A 29 -42.74 -3.92 -32.83
C PRO A 29 -42.78 -3.77 -34.34
N PHE A 30 -42.14 -2.69 -34.82
CA PHE A 30 -41.84 -2.45 -36.22
C PHE A 30 -40.86 -3.53 -36.71
N ILE A 31 -41.31 -4.39 -37.63
CA ILE A 31 -40.45 -5.39 -38.28
C ILE A 31 -39.66 -4.65 -39.37
N GLY A 32 -38.39 -4.36 -39.08
CA GLY A 32 -37.43 -3.94 -40.10
C GLY A 32 -36.97 -5.12 -40.97
N PRO A 33 -36.56 -4.88 -42.22
CA PRO A 33 -36.11 -5.93 -43.13
C PRO A 33 -34.84 -6.62 -42.62
N ALA A 34 -34.82 -7.94 -42.76
CA ALA A 34 -33.70 -8.80 -42.38
C ALA A 34 -32.39 -8.39 -43.10
N PRO A 35 -31.25 -8.34 -42.40
CA PRO A 35 -29.97 -8.11 -43.04
C PRO A 35 -29.59 -9.32 -43.91
N ASN A 36 -29.08 -9.03 -45.10
CA ASN A 36 -28.54 -10.02 -46.03
C ASN A 36 -27.44 -10.87 -45.37
N PRO A 37 -27.38 -12.19 -45.65
CA PRO A 37 -26.32 -13.04 -45.15
C PRO A 37 -24.97 -12.61 -45.73
N ILE A 38 -24.01 -12.37 -44.84
CA ILE A 38 -22.61 -12.14 -45.19
C ILE A 38 -22.04 -13.46 -45.75
N PRO A 39 -21.27 -13.43 -46.87
CA PRO A 39 -20.61 -14.62 -47.38
C PRO A 39 -19.64 -15.18 -46.34
N VAL A 40 -19.90 -16.41 -45.89
CA VAL A 40 -18.99 -17.18 -45.05
C VAL A 40 -17.79 -17.54 -45.91
N GLY A 41 -16.68 -16.83 -45.73
CA GLY A 41 -15.38 -17.22 -46.28
C GLY A 41 -14.92 -18.57 -45.70
N PRO A 42 -14.03 -19.28 -46.40
CA PRO A 42 -13.60 -20.62 -46.01
C PRO A 42 -13.00 -20.60 -44.60
N THR A 43 -13.58 -21.42 -43.72
CA THR A 43 -13.07 -21.72 -42.38
C THR A 43 -11.61 -22.16 -42.44
N PRO A 44 -10.70 -21.54 -41.66
CA PRO A 44 -9.35 -22.03 -41.54
C PRO A 44 -9.34 -23.41 -40.87
N ASN A 45 -8.57 -24.30 -41.49
CA ASN A 45 -8.38 -25.69 -41.12
C ASN A 45 -7.90 -25.79 -39.65
N PRO A 46 -8.59 -26.52 -38.74
CA PRO A 46 -8.17 -26.67 -37.35
C PRO A 46 -7.15 -27.81 -37.27
N THR A 47 -5.96 -27.61 -37.79
CA THR A 47 -4.87 -28.59 -37.66
C THR A 47 -3.58 -27.86 -37.38
N GLN A 48 -2.92 -28.28 -36.28
CA GLN A 48 -1.66 -27.77 -35.72
C GLN A 48 -1.79 -26.64 -34.68
N GLN A 49 -2.53 -26.88 -33.60
CA GLN A 49 -2.03 -26.44 -32.30
C GLN A 49 -0.87 -27.36 -31.93
N SER A 50 0.36 -26.87 -32.10
CA SER A 50 1.55 -27.50 -31.55
C SER A 50 1.38 -27.59 -30.04
N GLY A 51 1.14 -28.80 -29.53
CA GLY A 51 1.07 -29.05 -28.08
C GLY A 51 2.38 -28.60 -27.46
N ALA A 52 2.36 -27.49 -26.72
CA ALA A 52 3.47 -27.15 -25.85
C ALA A 52 3.65 -28.32 -24.87
N PRO A 53 4.86 -28.89 -24.75
CA PRO A 53 5.07 -30.00 -23.84
C PRO A 53 4.76 -29.53 -22.42
N THR A 54 3.73 -30.11 -21.82
CA THR A 54 3.40 -29.90 -20.41
C THR A 54 4.54 -30.48 -19.59
N LYS A 55 5.38 -29.61 -19.02
CA LYS A 55 6.43 -30.03 -18.09
C LYS A 55 5.80 -30.90 -17.01
N THR A 56 6.39 -32.06 -16.77
CA THR A 56 5.99 -32.93 -15.67
C THR A 56 6.24 -32.23 -14.34
N ARG A 57 5.50 -32.62 -13.29
CA ARG A 57 5.70 -32.08 -11.94
C ARG A 57 7.17 -32.19 -11.46
N ILE A 58 7.85 -33.27 -11.85
CA ILE A 58 9.24 -33.52 -11.50
C ILE A 58 10.17 -32.49 -12.16
N GLU A 59 9.91 -32.13 -13.43
CA GLU A 59 10.69 -31.12 -14.16
C GLU A 59 10.49 -29.72 -13.55
N LEU A 60 9.26 -29.40 -13.13
CA LEU A 60 8.96 -28.16 -12.41
C LEU A 60 9.67 -28.08 -11.04
N GLU A 61 9.66 -29.16 -10.27
CA GLU A 61 10.35 -29.21 -8.97
C GLU A 61 11.88 -29.08 -9.13
N ALA A 62 12.45 -29.67 -10.19
CA ALA A 62 13.87 -29.52 -10.52
C ALA A 62 14.23 -28.09 -10.95
N GLU A 63 13.39 -27.44 -11.76
CA GLU A 63 13.57 -26.06 -12.21
C GLU A 63 13.49 -25.06 -11.04
N ILE A 64 12.53 -25.24 -10.14
CA ILE A 64 12.42 -24.43 -8.91
C ILE A 64 13.67 -24.60 -8.04
N LYS A 65 14.19 -25.82 -7.91
CA LYS A 65 15.41 -26.09 -7.16
C LYS A 65 16.63 -25.39 -7.78
N GLU A 66 16.76 -25.40 -9.11
CA GLU A 66 17.86 -24.73 -9.80
C GLU A 66 17.78 -23.21 -9.72
N LEU A 67 16.59 -22.64 -9.83
CA LEU A 67 16.36 -21.20 -9.62
C LEU A 67 16.74 -20.77 -8.20
N ARG A 68 16.38 -21.58 -7.18
CA ARG A 68 16.79 -21.34 -5.79
C ARG A 68 18.31 -21.36 -5.63
N ASN A 69 18.99 -22.35 -6.21
CA ASN A 69 20.45 -22.44 -6.16
C ASN A 69 21.14 -21.28 -6.89
N THR A 70 20.55 -20.80 -7.99
CA THR A 70 21.08 -19.66 -8.75
C THR A 70 20.93 -18.35 -7.97
N LEU A 71 19.80 -18.14 -7.31
CA LEU A 71 19.57 -16.98 -6.44
C LEU A 71 20.56 -16.97 -5.26
N MET A 72 20.80 -18.13 -4.62
CA MET A 72 21.79 -18.22 -3.53
C MET A 72 23.20 -17.88 -4.01
N ARG A 73 23.62 -18.36 -5.19
CA ARG A 73 24.93 -18.02 -5.79
C ARG A 73 25.04 -16.52 -6.13
N GLN A 74 23.97 -15.90 -6.63
CA GLN A 74 23.94 -14.46 -6.89
C GLN A 74 24.06 -13.65 -5.60
N GLN A 75 23.39 -14.10 -4.53
CA GLN A 75 23.53 -13.50 -3.20
C GLN A 75 24.97 -13.60 -2.70
N GLU A 76 25.59 -14.80 -2.73
CA GLU A 76 27.00 -15.01 -2.34
C GLU A 76 27.98 -14.09 -3.09
N ASN A 77 27.82 -13.95 -4.41
CA ASN A 77 28.66 -13.05 -5.21
C ASN A 77 28.47 -11.57 -4.82
N TRP A 78 27.25 -11.16 -4.46
CA TRP A 78 26.98 -9.82 -3.95
C TRP A 78 27.63 -9.58 -2.57
N PHE A 79 27.72 -10.61 -1.72
CA PHE A 79 28.40 -10.53 -0.41
C PHE A 79 29.90 -10.27 -0.52
N VAL A 80 30.61 -10.95 -1.43
CA VAL A 80 32.06 -10.77 -1.62
C VAL A 80 32.40 -9.32 -2.00
N HIS A 81 31.49 -8.64 -2.68
CA HIS A 81 31.67 -7.24 -3.06
C HIS A 81 31.49 -6.26 -1.88
N LEU A 82 30.71 -6.62 -0.86
CA LEU A 82 30.46 -5.78 0.31
C LEU A 82 31.49 -5.98 1.43
N GLU A 83 32.04 -7.18 1.61
CA GLU A 83 32.98 -7.47 2.71
C GLU A 83 34.41 -6.94 2.50
N THR A 84 34.77 -6.57 1.27
CA THR A 84 36.09 -6.00 0.96
C THR A 84 36.25 -4.53 1.38
N SER A 85 35.25 -3.92 2.02
CA SER A 85 35.19 -2.48 2.30
C SER A 85 35.13 -2.09 3.79
N SER A 86 35.63 -2.91 4.73
CA SER A 86 35.67 -2.50 6.14
C SER A 86 37.00 -2.76 6.88
N PRO A 87 37.51 -1.81 7.72
CA PRO A 87 38.80 -1.94 8.41
C PRO A 87 38.71 -2.76 9.70
N ARG A 88 39.86 -3.30 10.13
CA ARG A 88 40.01 -4.25 11.25
C ARG A 88 40.18 -3.60 12.63
N LYS A 89 39.45 -4.18 13.61
CA LYS A 89 39.73 -4.45 15.06
C LYS A 89 40.40 -3.39 15.98
N GLY A 90 39.69 -3.09 17.09
CA GLY A 90 40.00 -3.68 18.41
C GLY A 90 40.05 -2.74 19.64
N SER A 91 39.35 -3.13 20.73
CA SER A 91 39.80 -3.18 22.16
C SER A 91 38.73 -2.80 23.20
N LYS A 92 38.93 -3.31 24.44
CA LYS A 92 38.04 -3.25 25.63
C LYS A 92 37.82 -1.81 26.12
N VAL A 93 36.60 -1.51 26.55
CA VAL A 93 36.15 -0.19 26.99
C VAL A 93 36.52 0.07 28.45
N GLU A 94 37.39 1.05 28.66
CA GLU A 94 37.50 1.87 29.86
C GLU A 94 37.05 3.27 29.44
N VAL A 95 36.05 3.85 30.12
CA VAL A 95 35.41 5.10 29.66
C VAL A 95 36.33 6.28 29.98
N ILE A 96 37.11 6.69 28.99
CA ILE A 96 37.90 7.93 28.98
C ILE A 96 37.16 8.91 28.07
N VAL A 97 36.74 10.06 28.61
CA VAL A 97 36.24 11.16 27.78
C VAL A 97 37.43 11.74 27.01
N GLN A 98 37.47 11.55 25.69
CA GLN A 98 38.51 12.09 24.82
C GLN A 98 38.11 13.44 24.24
N ASP A 99 38.90 14.48 24.53
CA ASP A 99 38.83 15.76 23.83
C ASP A 99 39.02 15.54 22.32
N GLY A 100 38.04 15.98 21.52
CA GLY A 100 38.02 15.81 20.07
C GLY A 100 37.27 14.58 19.56
N TYR A 101 36.64 13.77 20.42
CA TYR A 101 35.72 12.72 19.96
C TYR A 101 34.44 13.36 19.43
N THR A 102 34.38 13.58 18.12
CA THR A 102 33.11 13.73 17.43
C THR A 102 32.50 12.34 17.36
N GLY A 103 31.64 11.99 18.33
CA GLY A 103 30.78 10.81 18.20
C GLY A 103 30.21 10.79 16.79
N THR A 104 30.15 9.61 16.17
CA THR A 104 29.57 9.58 14.83
C THR A 104 28.15 10.14 14.99
N PRO A 105 27.67 11.04 14.11
CA PRO A 105 26.33 11.63 14.23
C PRO A 105 25.19 10.59 14.12
N PHE A 106 25.55 9.30 14.09
CA PHE A 106 24.70 8.13 14.00
C PHE A 106 24.80 7.23 15.24
N ASP A 107 25.54 7.63 16.29
CA ASP A 107 25.54 6.97 17.59
C ASP A 107 24.22 7.31 18.29
N ILE A 108 23.16 6.60 17.86
CA ILE A 108 21.82 6.72 18.41
C ILE A 108 21.84 6.18 19.83
N SER A 109 21.55 7.04 20.81
CA SER A 109 21.26 6.60 22.17
C SER A 109 20.04 5.68 22.15
N ILE A 110 20.14 4.49 22.74
CA ILE A 110 19.00 3.57 22.82
C ILE A 110 18.20 3.91 24.07
N PRO A 111 16.91 4.29 23.92
CA PRO A 111 16.04 4.49 25.08
C PRO A 111 15.86 3.20 25.89
N LEU A 112 15.72 3.33 27.22
CA LEU A 112 15.64 2.19 28.14
C LEU A 112 14.58 1.16 27.72
N ALA A 113 13.39 1.61 27.32
CA ALA A 113 12.33 0.72 26.86
C ALA A 113 12.71 -0.12 25.61
N VAL A 114 13.52 0.43 24.71
CA VAL A 114 14.05 -0.29 23.54
C VAL A 114 15.13 -1.27 23.97
N ASP A 115 16.02 -0.85 24.88
CA ASP A 115 17.06 -1.71 25.43
C ASP A 115 16.48 -2.92 26.18
N GLU A 116 15.45 -2.72 27.00
CA GLU A 116 14.71 -3.78 27.68
C GLU A 116 14.01 -4.73 26.70
N ALA A 117 13.44 -4.19 25.61
CA ALA A 117 12.82 -5.01 24.56
C ALA A 117 13.86 -5.89 23.87
N ILE A 118 15.05 -5.35 23.56
CA ILE A 118 16.17 -6.10 23.00
C ILE A 118 16.56 -7.22 23.97
N ARG A 119 16.83 -6.91 25.25
CA ARG A 119 17.21 -7.92 26.26
C ARG A 119 16.16 -9.01 26.43
N GLY A 120 14.88 -8.67 26.33
CA GLY A 120 13.76 -9.57 26.57
C GLY A 120 13.28 -10.38 25.36
N TYR A 121 13.94 -10.32 24.20
CA TYR A 121 13.42 -10.89 22.94
C TYR A 121 12.01 -10.40 22.59
N LYS A 122 11.66 -9.18 22.97
CA LYS A 122 10.36 -8.59 22.66
C LYS A 122 10.42 -7.86 21.33
N PHE A 123 9.25 -7.45 20.83
CA PHE A 123 9.15 -6.57 19.67
C PHE A 123 9.94 -5.27 19.92
N ILE A 124 10.83 -4.92 18.99
CA ILE A 124 11.69 -3.74 19.09
C ILE A 124 11.06 -2.63 18.24
N SER A 125 10.59 -1.57 18.88
CA SER A 125 9.98 -0.46 18.16
C SER A 125 11.04 0.46 17.56
N TYR A 126 11.15 0.50 16.23
CA TYR A 126 12.21 1.24 15.53
C TYR A 126 11.89 2.72 15.47
N ILE A 127 10.61 3.08 15.44
CA ILE A 127 10.17 4.48 15.44
C ILE A 127 10.69 5.22 16.70
N LYS A 128 10.89 4.53 17.82
CA LYS A 128 11.49 5.09 19.04
C LYS A 128 12.98 5.46 18.91
N LEU A 129 13.63 5.03 17.82
CA LEU A 129 15.01 5.34 17.49
C LEU A 129 15.13 6.37 16.34
N THR A 130 14.00 6.92 15.87
CA THR A 130 14.03 8.05 14.93
C THR A 130 14.52 9.31 15.61
N GLN A 131 15.08 10.22 14.82
CA GLN A 131 15.62 11.46 15.38
C GLN A 131 14.52 12.28 16.06
N ASP A 132 13.33 12.32 15.46
CA ASP A 132 12.17 13.01 16.01
C ASP A 132 11.76 12.41 17.36
N ALA A 133 11.68 11.08 17.47
CA ALA A 133 11.36 10.43 18.73
C ALA A 133 12.39 10.70 19.83
N LEU A 134 13.69 10.68 19.49
CA LEU A 134 14.78 10.94 20.43
C LEU A 134 14.82 12.40 20.90
N CYS A 135 14.41 13.35 20.05
CA CYS A 135 14.27 14.76 20.44
C CYS A 135 13.07 15.01 21.36
N MET A 136 12.10 14.10 21.40
CA MET A 136 10.85 14.25 22.14
C MET A 136 10.76 13.39 23.40
N THR A 137 11.74 12.51 23.65
CA THR A 137 11.86 11.79 24.92
C THR A 137 12.35 12.74 26.02
N ASP A 138 11.61 12.78 27.13
CA ASP A 138 12.06 13.47 28.35
C ASP A 138 13.22 12.72 29.03
N ASP A 139 13.81 13.33 30.06
CA ASP A 139 14.90 12.73 30.85
C ASP A 139 14.51 11.39 31.50
N SER A 140 13.21 11.06 31.56
CA SER A 140 12.72 9.78 32.09
C SER A 140 12.76 8.64 31.08
N GLY A 141 12.83 8.94 29.77
CA GLY A 141 12.93 7.96 28.69
C GLY A 141 11.70 7.07 28.47
N ASP A 142 10.64 7.28 29.27
CA ASP A 142 9.48 6.39 29.37
C ASP A 142 8.24 6.93 28.64
N GLN A 143 8.11 8.25 28.45
CA GLN A 143 7.03 8.83 27.67
C GLN A 143 7.51 9.34 26.31
N TYR A 144 7.00 8.71 25.26
CA TYR A 144 7.18 9.17 23.88
C TYR A 144 5.99 10.02 23.52
N VAL A 145 6.24 11.31 23.34
CA VAL A 145 5.26 12.22 22.77
C VAL A 145 5.51 12.25 21.27
N LEU A 146 4.72 11.52 20.48
CA LEU A 146 4.68 11.77 19.05
C LEU A 146 3.81 13.01 18.81
N ALA A 147 4.41 14.09 18.31
CA ALA A 147 3.65 15.19 17.73
C ALA A 147 3.08 14.72 16.39
N LEU A 148 1.80 14.38 16.38
CA LEU A 148 1.07 14.14 15.15
C LEU A 148 0.99 15.44 14.34
N SER A 149 0.86 15.31 13.02
CA SER A 149 0.77 16.45 12.09
C SER A 149 -0.46 17.36 12.33
N ASP A 150 -1.42 16.93 13.15
CA ASP A 150 -2.56 17.74 13.61
C ASP A 150 -2.31 18.49 14.93
N GLY A 151 -1.08 18.43 15.46
CA GLY A 151 -0.70 19.05 16.73
C GLY A 151 -1.12 18.25 17.97
N LYS A 152 -1.70 17.04 17.81
CA LYS A 152 -1.98 16.16 18.94
C LYS A 152 -0.74 15.42 19.39
N ILE A 153 -0.57 15.40 20.70
CA ILE A 153 0.43 14.61 21.40
C ILE A 153 -0.23 13.30 21.80
N THR A 154 0.27 12.17 21.28
CA THR A 154 -0.13 10.84 21.78
C THR A 154 1.04 10.20 22.53
N SER A 155 0.76 9.64 23.70
CA SER A 155 1.76 9.00 24.57
C SER A 155 1.97 7.50 24.27
N THR A 156 1.26 6.96 23.28
CA THR A 156 1.30 5.54 22.92
C THR A 156 1.70 5.38 21.47
N VAL A 157 2.98 5.08 21.26
CA VAL A 157 3.49 4.58 19.99
C VAL A 157 2.91 3.19 19.76
N THR A 158 2.16 3.04 18.68
CA THR A 158 1.59 1.76 18.23
C THR A 158 2.51 1.12 17.19
N LYS A 159 2.34 -0.19 16.95
CA LYS A 159 3.06 -0.90 15.87
C LYS A 159 2.79 -0.29 14.48
N TRP A 160 1.69 0.43 14.31
CA TRP A 160 1.36 1.10 13.06
C TRP A 160 2.26 2.28 12.77
N ASP A 161 2.74 2.96 13.82
CA ASP A 161 3.59 4.14 13.70
C ASP A 161 4.98 3.80 13.15
N GLU A 162 5.39 2.53 13.17
CA GLU A 162 6.59 2.05 12.48
C GLU A 162 6.61 2.43 10.99
N HIS A 163 5.45 2.49 10.34
CA HIS A 163 5.34 2.87 8.92
C HIS A 163 5.76 4.32 8.63
N THR A 164 5.94 5.15 9.66
CA THR A 164 6.37 6.55 9.52
C THR A 164 7.89 6.70 9.46
N ILE A 165 8.65 5.64 9.75
CA ILE A 165 10.13 5.65 9.64
C ILE A 165 10.51 5.98 8.20
N SER A 166 11.44 6.90 8.02
CA SER A 166 11.92 7.25 6.68
C SER A 166 12.92 6.22 6.14
N THR A 167 13.04 6.15 4.80
CA THR A 167 14.08 5.37 4.12
C THR A 167 15.50 5.81 4.49
N VAL A 168 15.66 7.06 4.94
CA VAL A 168 16.94 7.67 5.32
C VAL A 168 17.36 7.25 6.73
N GLU A 169 16.41 7.15 7.67
CA GLU A 169 16.71 6.79 9.07
C GLU A 169 16.90 5.29 9.26
N TYR A 170 16.16 4.46 8.53
CA TYR A 170 16.16 3.01 8.70
C TYR A 170 17.57 2.37 8.70
N PRO A 171 18.53 2.73 7.81
CA PRO A 171 19.88 2.18 7.84
C PRO A 171 20.65 2.47 9.15
N SER A 172 20.44 3.64 9.76
CA SER A 172 21.09 4.00 11.03
C SER A 172 20.48 3.21 12.20
N ILE A 173 19.15 3.18 12.25
CA ILE A 173 18.39 2.44 13.27
C ILE A 173 18.74 0.94 13.24
N SER A 174 18.68 0.33 12.06
CA SER A 174 19.00 -1.10 11.88
C SER A 174 20.45 -1.45 12.26
N ARG A 175 21.40 -0.53 12.05
CA ARG A 175 22.79 -0.68 12.53
C ARG A 175 22.86 -0.70 14.06
N THR A 176 22.21 0.24 14.71
CA THR A 176 22.21 0.36 16.17
C THR A 176 21.59 -0.88 16.83
N ILE A 177 20.46 -1.36 16.30
CA ILE A 177 19.77 -2.55 16.82
C ILE A 177 20.62 -3.82 16.73
N LYS A 178 21.22 -4.11 15.57
CA LYS A 178 22.00 -5.35 15.41
C LYS A 178 23.25 -5.37 16.28
N GLU A 179 23.85 -4.20 16.56
CA GLU A 179 25.02 -4.08 17.44
C GLU A 179 24.66 -4.33 18.91
N HIS A 180 23.53 -3.78 19.36
CA HIS A 180 23.04 -4.05 20.72
C HIS A 180 22.57 -5.50 20.89
N ILE A 181 21.91 -6.08 19.89
CA ILE A 181 21.56 -7.50 19.91
C ILE A 181 22.82 -8.37 19.98
N ALA A 182 23.86 -8.04 19.21
CA ALA A 182 25.14 -8.76 19.26
C ALA A 182 25.78 -8.69 20.65
N THR A 183 25.57 -7.59 21.37
CA THR A 183 26.09 -7.35 22.72
C THR A 183 25.37 -8.20 23.76
N TYR A 184 24.03 -8.24 23.75
CA TYR A 184 23.26 -9.00 24.74
C TYR A 184 23.14 -10.49 24.44
N HIS A 185 23.00 -10.86 23.16
CA HIS A 185 22.62 -12.21 22.75
C HIS A 185 23.71 -12.92 21.94
N GLY A 186 24.87 -12.28 21.80
CA GLY A 186 26.03 -12.83 21.12
C GLY A 186 26.08 -12.55 19.62
N LYS A 187 27.29 -12.69 19.07
CA LYS A 187 27.61 -12.31 17.68
C LYS A 187 26.81 -13.09 16.63
N ALA A 188 26.45 -14.33 16.91
CA ALA A 188 25.67 -15.16 15.99
C ALA A 188 24.28 -14.55 15.74
N LEU A 189 23.54 -14.22 16.80
CA LEU A 189 22.22 -13.60 16.65
C LEU A 189 22.33 -12.20 16.02
N GLY A 190 23.34 -11.42 16.40
CA GLY A 190 23.62 -10.14 15.75
C GLY A 190 23.89 -10.26 14.24
N ALA A 191 24.53 -11.36 13.80
CA ALA A 191 24.72 -11.66 12.38
C ALA A 191 23.40 -12.04 11.68
N CYS A 192 22.51 -12.81 12.33
CA CYS A 192 21.17 -13.09 11.81
C CYS A 192 20.36 -11.79 11.61
N TRP A 193 20.38 -10.86 12.57
CA TRP A 193 19.74 -9.55 12.43
C TRP A 193 20.35 -8.68 11.34
N ARG A 194 21.69 -8.67 11.23
CA ARG A 194 22.37 -8.01 10.12
C ARG A 194 21.88 -8.55 8.78
N GLN A 195 21.72 -9.86 8.66
CA GLN A 195 21.25 -10.47 7.43
C GLN A 195 19.78 -10.15 7.17
N HIS A 196 18.93 -10.19 8.20
CA HIS A 196 17.55 -9.78 8.09
C HIS A 196 17.40 -8.34 7.59
N HIS A 197 18.18 -7.40 8.12
CA HIS A 197 18.14 -6.01 7.65
C HIS A 197 18.60 -5.87 6.20
N LYS A 198 19.57 -6.68 5.75
CA LYS A 198 19.93 -6.76 4.33
C LYS A 198 18.76 -7.25 3.48
N ASN A 199 18.02 -8.27 3.94
CA ASN A 199 16.82 -8.76 3.25
C ASN A 199 15.76 -7.66 3.17
N VAL A 200 15.53 -6.90 4.25
CA VAL A 200 14.60 -5.76 4.25
C VAL A 200 15.01 -4.67 3.26
N SER A 201 16.29 -4.31 3.21
CA SER A 201 16.82 -3.36 2.22
C SER A 201 16.65 -3.86 0.79
N TYR A 202 16.90 -5.15 0.52
CA TYR A 202 16.67 -5.77 -0.77
C TYR A 202 15.18 -5.68 -1.18
N LEU A 203 14.27 -6.09 -0.30
CA LEU A 203 12.83 -6.02 -0.55
C LEU A 203 12.35 -4.58 -0.76
N SER A 204 12.94 -3.63 -0.04
CA SER A 204 12.64 -2.21 -0.19
C SER A 204 13.02 -1.68 -1.57
N GLY A 205 14.13 -2.15 -2.14
CA GLY A 205 14.57 -1.81 -3.49
C GLY A 205 13.71 -2.45 -4.58
N GLU A 206 13.33 -3.72 -4.39
CA GLU A 206 12.58 -4.49 -5.40
C GLU A 206 11.09 -4.18 -5.41
N PHE A 207 10.46 -4.10 -4.24
CA PHE A 207 9.01 -3.99 -4.08
C PHE A 207 8.55 -2.66 -3.46
N GLY A 208 9.50 -1.79 -3.11
CA GLY A 208 9.23 -0.54 -2.40
C GLY A 208 9.34 -0.68 -0.88
N PHE A 209 9.71 0.43 -0.24
CA PHE A 209 10.07 0.47 1.18
C PHE A 209 8.97 -0.03 2.13
N THR A 210 7.71 0.25 1.82
CA THR A 210 6.57 -0.21 2.65
C THR A 210 6.52 -1.74 2.78
N ILE A 211 6.79 -2.47 1.70
CA ILE A 211 6.80 -3.95 1.74
C ILE A 211 7.99 -4.45 2.57
N GLY A 212 9.18 -3.86 2.37
CA GLY A 212 10.35 -4.21 3.16
C GLY A 212 10.16 -3.95 4.66
N LEU A 213 9.59 -2.81 5.01
CA LEU A 213 9.35 -2.42 6.40
C LEU A 213 8.27 -3.29 7.06
N GLU A 214 7.15 -3.57 6.37
CA GLU A 214 6.12 -4.47 6.89
C GLU A 214 6.67 -5.90 7.06
N TYR A 215 7.52 -6.35 6.14
CA TYR A 215 8.24 -7.63 6.30
C TYR A 215 9.12 -7.63 7.56
N CYS A 216 9.82 -6.53 7.85
CA CYS A 216 10.58 -6.37 9.10
C CYS A 216 9.65 -6.50 10.30
N ILE A 217 8.60 -5.68 10.40
CA ILE A 217 7.66 -5.63 11.53
C ILE A 217 7.07 -7.02 11.83
N LYS A 218 6.60 -7.74 10.79
CA LYS A 218 6.03 -9.09 10.95
C LYS A 218 7.07 -10.10 11.40
N THR A 219 8.27 -10.04 10.84
CA THR A 219 9.37 -10.91 11.23
C THR A 219 9.74 -10.71 12.70
N GLN A 220 9.80 -9.47 13.18
CA GLN A 220 10.02 -9.20 14.61
C GLN A 220 8.90 -9.74 15.49
N CYS A 221 7.63 -9.60 15.07
CA CYS A 221 6.51 -10.17 15.80
C CYS A 221 6.63 -11.69 15.91
N TRP A 222 6.95 -12.38 14.82
CA TRP A 222 7.13 -13.83 14.85
C TRP A 222 8.31 -14.26 15.74
N ILE A 223 9.44 -13.54 15.72
CA ILE A 223 10.58 -13.83 16.59
C ILE A 223 10.24 -13.63 18.06
N ALA A 224 9.44 -12.60 18.37
CA ALA A 224 8.97 -12.35 19.74
C ALA A 224 8.04 -13.45 20.24
N ASP A 225 7.27 -14.09 19.34
CA ASP A 225 6.42 -15.24 19.67
C ASP A 225 7.21 -16.56 19.74
N ASP A 226 8.20 -16.76 18.85
CA ASP A 226 9.08 -17.93 18.80
C ASP A 226 10.51 -17.55 18.41
N ASN A 227 11.40 -17.53 19.41
CA ASN A 227 12.81 -17.17 19.24
C ASN A 227 13.67 -18.23 18.51
N LYS A 228 13.10 -19.38 18.13
CA LYS A 228 13.78 -20.43 17.37
C LYS A 228 13.71 -20.23 15.86
N ILE A 229 12.91 -19.27 15.42
CA ILE A 229 12.76 -18.95 14.01
C ILE A 229 14.11 -18.49 13.45
N ASP A 230 14.57 -19.12 12.37
CA ASP A 230 15.64 -18.55 11.55
C ASP A 230 15.05 -17.47 10.65
N PHE A 231 15.54 -16.26 10.81
CA PHE A 231 15.15 -15.07 10.05
C PHE A 231 16.34 -14.46 9.29
N SER A 232 17.49 -15.15 9.29
CA SER A 232 18.62 -14.78 8.45
C SER A 232 18.35 -15.06 6.96
N ILE A 233 17.51 -16.05 6.65
CA ILE A 233 17.13 -16.38 5.28
C ILE A 233 15.88 -15.59 4.88
N LEU A 234 15.83 -15.11 3.64
CA LEU A 234 14.62 -14.51 3.08
C LEU A 234 13.56 -15.59 2.88
N ASP A 235 12.59 -15.63 3.80
CA ASP A 235 11.45 -16.53 3.72
C ASP A 235 10.39 -16.00 2.74
N GLN A 236 10.27 -16.70 1.61
CA GLN A 236 9.34 -16.36 0.52
C GLN A 236 7.86 -16.53 0.93
N ILE A 237 7.54 -17.47 1.82
CA ILE A 237 6.16 -17.69 2.27
C ILE A 237 5.73 -16.49 3.11
N ARG A 238 6.60 -16.03 4.01
CA ARG A 238 6.37 -14.84 4.83
C ARG A 238 6.24 -13.57 3.99
N LEU A 239 7.06 -13.42 2.95
CA LEU A 239 6.94 -12.32 2.00
C LEU A 239 5.58 -12.33 1.29
N LEU A 240 5.11 -13.48 0.83
CA LEU A 240 3.80 -13.61 0.18
C LEU A 240 2.65 -13.20 1.11
N VAL A 241 2.70 -13.62 2.37
CA VAL A 241 1.71 -13.22 3.40
C VAL A 241 1.70 -11.70 3.60
N VAL A 242 2.87 -11.07 3.66
CA VAL A 242 2.99 -9.60 3.78
C VAL A 242 2.39 -8.89 2.56
N GLN A 243 2.72 -9.35 1.35
CA GLN A 243 2.19 -8.79 0.11
C GLN A 243 0.66 -8.91 0.03
N GLU A 244 0.10 -10.06 0.38
CA GLU A 244 -1.34 -10.29 0.40
C GLU A 244 -2.04 -9.37 1.41
N GLN A 245 -1.48 -9.20 2.61
CA GLN A 245 -2.04 -8.30 3.64
C GLN A 245 -2.06 -6.84 3.18
N ILE A 246 -0.97 -6.35 2.59
CA ILE A 246 -0.89 -4.98 2.05
C ILE A 246 -1.90 -4.80 0.91
N HIS A 247 -2.02 -5.79 0.02
CA HIS A 247 -2.98 -5.75 -1.08
C HIS A 247 -4.44 -5.76 -0.58
N ALA A 248 -4.75 -6.62 0.39
CA ALA A 248 -6.07 -6.69 1.02
C ALA A 248 -6.44 -5.38 1.74
N ALA A 249 -5.51 -4.78 2.48
CA ALA A 249 -5.71 -3.49 3.13
C ALA A 249 -5.96 -2.36 2.12
N SER A 250 -5.24 -2.38 1.00
CA SER A 250 -5.43 -1.44 -0.11
C SER A 250 -6.84 -1.55 -0.72
N ILE A 251 -7.31 -2.78 -0.96
CA ILE A 251 -8.67 -3.03 -1.47
C ILE A 251 -9.73 -2.58 -0.45
N ALA A 252 -9.53 -2.86 0.84
CA ALA A 252 -10.46 -2.46 1.89
C ALA A 252 -10.59 -0.92 1.99
N SER A 253 -9.48 -0.20 1.93
CA SER A 253 -9.45 1.27 1.94
C SER A 253 -10.18 1.87 0.72
N LEU A 254 -10.03 1.25 -0.44
CA LEU A 254 -10.80 1.64 -1.63
C LEU A 254 -12.30 1.43 -1.41
N LYS A 255 -12.73 0.29 -0.89
CA LYS A 255 -14.16 0.02 -0.61
C LYS A 255 -14.77 1.02 0.37
N GLN A 256 -14.05 1.41 1.43
CA GLN A 256 -14.51 2.44 2.37
C GLN A 256 -14.66 3.80 1.69
N THR A 257 -13.67 4.19 0.89
CA THR A 257 -13.74 5.43 0.11
C THR A 257 -14.95 5.44 -0.85
N PHE A 258 -15.20 4.34 -1.56
CA PHE A 258 -16.32 4.24 -2.48
C PHE A 258 -17.69 4.29 -1.77
N SER A 259 -17.80 3.68 -0.59
CA SER A 259 -19.05 3.68 0.19
C SER A 259 -19.38 5.09 0.71
N ALA A 260 -18.36 5.85 1.12
CA ALA A 260 -18.52 7.25 1.53
C ALA A 260 -18.95 8.17 0.38
N ILE A 261 -18.52 7.88 -0.86
CA ILE A 261 -18.92 8.64 -2.05
C ILE A 261 -20.35 8.26 -2.49
N SER A 262 -20.73 6.99 -2.37
CA SER A 262 -22.05 6.51 -2.79
C SER A 262 -23.20 7.05 -1.92
N GLY A 263 -22.94 7.32 -0.63
CA GLY A 263 -23.95 7.80 0.32
C GLY A 263 -24.34 9.29 0.20
N ASN A 264 -23.60 10.09 -0.57
CA ASN A 264 -23.84 11.54 -0.70
C ASN A 264 -24.39 11.96 -2.08
N THR A 265 -24.93 11.02 -2.85
CA THR A 265 -25.41 11.27 -4.21
C THR A 265 -26.73 12.02 -4.30
N GLU A 266 -27.46 12.22 -3.19
CA GLU A 266 -28.73 12.97 -3.20
C GLU A 266 -28.58 14.50 -3.00
N SER A 267 -27.39 15.00 -2.68
CA SER A 267 -27.17 16.43 -2.39
C SER A 267 -26.13 17.15 -3.26
N LEU A 268 -25.57 16.50 -4.28
CA LEU A 268 -24.90 17.21 -5.40
C LEU A 268 -25.97 17.77 -6.35
N LYS A 269 -26.70 18.77 -5.86
CA LYS A 269 -27.63 19.59 -6.64
C LYS A 269 -26.90 20.18 -7.85
N LYS A 270 -27.15 19.62 -9.04
CA LYS A 270 -27.45 20.25 -10.36
C LYS A 270 -26.75 21.57 -10.78
N ALA A 271 -25.68 22.01 -10.11
CA ALA A 271 -24.88 23.16 -10.48
C ALA A 271 -23.57 22.63 -11.09
N GLU A 272 -23.42 22.85 -12.40
CA GLU A 272 -22.12 23.08 -13.03
C GLU A 272 -21.01 22.06 -12.70
N SER A 273 -21.30 20.76 -12.67
CA SER A 273 -20.24 19.77 -12.58
C SER A 273 -19.45 19.77 -13.88
N LEU A 274 -18.19 20.21 -13.81
CA LEU A 274 -17.22 20.07 -14.88
C LEU A 274 -17.05 18.58 -15.23
N CYS A 275 -17.18 18.24 -16.50
CA CYS A 275 -16.93 16.89 -16.99
C CYS A 275 -15.42 16.61 -16.92
N PHE A 276 -14.97 15.70 -16.04
CA PHE A 276 -13.56 15.35 -15.92
C PHE A 276 -12.97 14.66 -17.17
N HIS A 277 -13.80 14.23 -18.12
CA HIS A 277 -13.33 13.63 -19.37
C HIS A 277 -12.91 14.69 -20.39
N CYS A 278 -13.69 15.76 -20.56
CA CYS A 278 -13.43 16.78 -21.59
C CYS A 278 -13.15 18.19 -21.05
N GLY A 279 -13.46 18.45 -19.78
CA GLY A 279 -13.33 19.76 -19.14
C GLY A 279 -14.40 20.77 -19.55
N THR A 280 -15.57 20.33 -20.03
CA THR A 280 -16.72 21.22 -20.28
C THR A 280 -17.86 20.95 -19.29
N TYR A 281 -18.77 21.90 -19.14
CA TYR A 281 -19.88 21.80 -18.20
C TYR A 281 -21.12 21.15 -18.81
N GLY A 282 -22.05 20.72 -17.96
CA GLY A 282 -23.41 20.34 -18.37
C GLY A 282 -23.61 18.85 -18.67
N HIS A 283 -22.59 18.00 -18.48
CA HIS A 283 -22.72 16.56 -18.62
C HIS A 283 -21.75 15.79 -17.73
N LEU A 284 -22.04 14.50 -17.52
CA LEU A 284 -21.20 13.59 -16.76
C LEU A 284 -20.17 12.90 -17.68
N PRO A 285 -18.99 12.48 -17.17
CA PRO A 285 -17.99 11.74 -17.93
C PRO A 285 -18.58 10.57 -18.73
N ASP A 286 -19.50 9.81 -18.13
CA ASP A 286 -20.13 8.64 -18.75
C ASP A 286 -20.98 8.93 -20.00
N SER A 287 -21.41 10.18 -20.15
CA SER A 287 -22.20 10.70 -21.28
C SER A 287 -21.36 11.61 -22.21
N CYS A 288 -20.07 11.75 -21.94
CA CYS A 288 -19.21 12.63 -22.72
C CYS A 288 -18.86 12.00 -24.08
N ALA A 289 -19.29 12.64 -25.16
CA ALA A 289 -18.94 12.27 -26.53
C ALA A 289 -17.87 13.17 -27.16
N ALA A 290 -17.24 14.06 -26.36
CA ALA A 290 -16.25 15.00 -26.89
C ALA A 290 -15.00 14.26 -27.41
N PRO A 291 -14.57 14.49 -28.66
CA PRO A 291 -13.38 13.84 -29.22
C PRO A 291 -12.07 14.43 -28.69
N LYS A 292 -12.14 15.62 -28.08
CA LYS A 292 -11.01 16.37 -27.53
C LYS A 292 -11.41 17.02 -26.20
N THR A 293 -10.43 17.20 -25.32
CA THR A 293 -10.56 18.02 -24.12
C THR A 293 -10.56 19.51 -24.50
N VAL A 294 -10.94 20.40 -23.58
CA VAL A 294 -10.87 21.85 -23.79
C VAL A 294 -9.46 22.34 -24.15
N THR A 295 -8.41 21.59 -23.78
CA THR A 295 -7.02 21.91 -24.13
C THR A 295 -6.59 21.26 -25.45
N GLY A 296 -7.53 20.72 -26.24
CA GLY A 296 -7.27 20.09 -27.53
C GLY A 296 -6.65 18.69 -27.47
N ARG A 297 -6.48 18.10 -26.27
CA ARG A 297 -5.87 16.76 -26.10
C ARG A 297 -6.90 15.65 -26.31
N VAL A 298 -6.41 14.44 -26.58
CA VAL A 298 -7.27 13.25 -26.60
C VAL A 298 -7.72 12.94 -25.17
N PRO A 299 -9.03 12.83 -24.91
CA PRO A 299 -9.55 12.52 -23.58
C PRO A 299 -9.08 11.15 -23.08
N PHE A 300 -9.00 11.01 -21.75
CA PHE A 300 -8.74 9.73 -21.11
C PHE A 300 -9.88 8.75 -21.35
N GLN A 301 -9.58 7.53 -21.78
CA GLN A 301 -10.59 6.56 -22.17
C GLN A 301 -11.45 6.13 -20.98
N ILE A 302 -12.75 5.95 -21.20
CA ILE A 302 -13.64 5.37 -20.19
C ILE A 302 -13.76 3.89 -20.50
N THR A 303 -13.28 3.04 -19.59
CA THR A 303 -13.36 1.58 -19.72
C THR A 303 -14.09 0.96 -18.53
N ASN A 304 -14.70 -0.19 -18.79
CA ASN A 304 -15.37 -0.98 -17.78
C ASN A 304 -14.36 -1.97 -17.21
N ILE A 305 -13.74 -1.62 -16.08
CA ILE A 305 -12.74 -2.47 -15.46
C ILE A 305 -13.48 -3.55 -14.65
N ASN A 306 -13.13 -4.81 -14.90
CA ASN A 306 -13.61 -6.01 -14.19
C ASN A 306 -15.07 -6.44 -14.41
N ASN A 307 -15.72 -6.07 -15.52
CA ASN A 307 -17.14 -6.43 -15.80
C ASN A 307 -18.13 -6.08 -14.67
N THR A 308 -17.73 -5.21 -13.74
CA THR A 308 -18.55 -4.83 -12.58
C THR A 308 -19.60 -3.76 -12.92
N GLY A 309 -19.68 -3.35 -14.19
CA GLY A 309 -20.50 -2.22 -14.64
C GLY A 309 -19.92 -0.85 -14.28
N LYS A 310 -18.81 -0.80 -13.53
CA LYS A 310 -18.19 0.45 -13.08
C LYS A 310 -17.23 1.01 -14.14
N LYS A 311 -17.62 2.16 -14.69
CA LYS A 311 -16.81 2.94 -15.62
C LYS A 311 -15.65 3.62 -14.88
N THR A 312 -14.43 3.42 -15.37
CA THR A 312 -13.20 4.03 -14.85
C THR A 312 -12.50 4.80 -15.96
N LEU A 313 -12.07 6.03 -15.65
CA LEU A 313 -11.19 6.81 -16.52
C LEU A 313 -9.80 6.17 -16.51
N VAL A 314 -9.24 5.97 -17.69
CA VAL A 314 -7.93 5.39 -17.91
C VAL A 314 -7.09 6.35 -18.74
N SER A 315 -5.89 6.64 -18.23
CA SER A 315 -4.92 7.50 -18.90
C SER A 315 -4.52 6.93 -20.26
N THR A 316 -3.86 7.76 -21.08
CA THR A 316 -3.37 7.34 -22.41
C THR A 316 -2.38 6.17 -22.36
N THR A 317 -1.79 5.89 -21.19
CA THR A 317 -0.88 4.76 -20.96
C THR A 317 -1.59 3.49 -20.47
N GLY A 318 -2.91 3.49 -20.34
CA GLY A 318 -3.67 2.34 -19.85
C GLY A 318 -3.77 2.25 -18.32
N VAL A 319 -3.22 3.22 -17.56
CA VAL A 319 -3.30 3.23 -16.09
C VAL A 319 -4.60 3.92 -15.64
N PRO A 320 -5.41 3.32 -14.75
CA PRO A 320 -6.62 3.94 -14.24
C PRO A 320 -6.32 5.20 -13.41
N VAL A 321 -7.22 6.18 -13.46
CA VAL A 321 -7.03 7.53 -12.92
C VAL A 321 -7.56 7.63 -11.50
N CYS A 322 -6.84 8.35 -10.63
CA CYS A 322 -7.30 8.60 -9.27
C CYS A 322 -8.42 9.67 -9.27
N TYR A 323 -9.68 9.25 -9.11
CA TYR A 323 -10.82 10.19 -9.07
C TYR A 323 -10.75 11.20 -7.91
N LYS A 324 -10.18 10.81 -6.75
CA LYS A 324 -9.96 11.75 -5.63
C LYS A 324 -9.02 12.88 -6.03
N PHE A 325 -7.89 12.53 -6.65
CA PHE A 325 -6.95 13.52 -7.17
C PHE A 325 -7.58 14.34 -8.29
N ALA A 326 -8.23 13.70 -9.27
CA ALA A 326 -8.90 14.41 -10.35
C ALA A 326 -9.95 15.41 -9.86
N GLY A 327 -10.70 15.07 -8.79
CA GLY A 327 -11.74 15.91 -8.24
C GLY A 327 -11.28 16.98 -7.24
N SER A 328 -10.08 16.90 -6.68
CA SER A 328 -9.65 17.80 -5.59
C SER A 328 -8.18 18.24 -5.62
N SER A 329 -7.43 17.82 -6.64
CA SER A 329 -5.96 17.96 -6.71
C SER A 329 -5.22 17.31 -5.53
N LYS A 330 -5.91 16.52 -4.70
CA LYS A 330 -5.37 15.90 -3.49
C LYS A 330 -5.78 14.43 -3.44
N CYS A 331 -4.86 13.57 -3.02
CA CYS A 331 -5.15 12.18 -2.69
C CYS A 331 -4.62 11.91 -1.29
N SER A 332 -5.48 11.45 -0.40
CA SER A 332 -5.10 11.08 0.97
C SER A 332 -4.41 9.71 1.06
N LEU A 333 -4.30 8.99 -0.06
CA LEU A 333 -3.64 7.70 -0.09
C LEU A 333 -2.14 7.93 -0.33
N PRO A 334 -1.26 7.56 0.63
CA PRO A 334 0.19 7.80 0.53
C PRO A 334 0.84 7.05 -0.64
N MET A 335 0.19 6.00 -1.16
CA MET A 335 0.62 5.23 -2.34
C MET A 335 -0.60 4.84 -3.19
N CYS A 336 -1.25 5.80 -3.84
CA CYS A 336 -2.32 5.47 -4.77
C CYS A 336 -1.71 4.85 -6.03
N ALA A 337 -2.04 3.59 -6.33
CA ALA A 337 -1.59 2.89 -7.54
C ALA A 337 -2.19 3.46 -8.85
N TYR A 338 -3.01 4.50 -8.75
CA TYR A 338 -3.71 5.14 -9.85
C TYR A 338 -2.92 6.34 -10.38
N PHE A 339 -3.14 6.69 -11.64
CA PHE A 339 -2.50 7.83 -12.29
C PHE A 339 -2.90 9.16 -11.63
N TYR A 340 -1.90 9.99 -11.34
CA TYR A 340 -2.00 11.32 -10.74
C TYR A 340 -1.77 12.41 -11.78
N GLY A 341 -2.80 12.71 -12.56
CA GLY A 341 -2.74 13.86 -13.46
C GLY A 341 -4.12 14.36 -13.82
N CYS A 342 -4.18 15.63 -14.18
CA CYS A 342 -5.37 16.26 -14.71
C CYS A 342 -5.80 15.52 -15.97
N SER A 343 -7.00 14.93 -15.97
CA SER A 343 -7.53 14.20 -17.12
C SER A 343 -7.89 15.10 -18.31
N VAL A 344 -7.89 16.42 -18.11
CA VAL A 344 -8.19 17.42 -19.15
C VAL A 344 -6.92 17.87 -19.86
N CYS A 345 -5.89 18.31 -19.11
CA CYS A 345 -4.66 18.86 -19.67
C CYS A 345 -3.41 17.98 -19.48
N GLY A 346 -3.49 16.87 -18.75
CA GLY A 346 -2.40 15.92 -18.50
C GLY A 346 -1.33 16.38 -17.49
N ALA A 347 -1.45 17.56 -16.88
CA ALA A 347 -0.49 18.03 -15.88
C ALA A 347 -0.58 17.21 -14.58
N LEU A 348 0.57 16.97 -13.94
CA LEU A 348 0.66 16.18 -12.70
C LEU A 348 0.50 17.05 -11.43
N THR A 349 0.42 18.37 -11.58
CA THR A 349 0.40 19.33 -10.47
C THR A 349 -0.99 19.62 -9.93
N HIS A 350 -2.05 19.26 -10.67
CA HIS A 350 -3.43 19.52 -10.29
C HIS A 350 -4.38 18.44 -10.85
N GLY A 351 -5.57 18.37 -10.26
CA GLY A 351 -6.69 17.56 -10.74
C GLY A 351 -7.58 18.31 -11.72
N ALA A 352 -8.41 17.57 -12.46
CA ALA A 352 -9.35 18.13 -13.43
C ALA A 352 -10.36 19.13 -12.85
N ALA A 353 -10.70 19.03 -11.56
CA ALA A 353 -11.56 20.01 -10.90
C ALA A 353 -10.94 21.40 -10.75
N ASP A 354 -9.62 21.50 -10.78
CA ASP A 354 -8.92 22.79 -10.75
C ASP A 354 -8.76 23.36 -12.16
N TYR A 355 -9.91 23.64 -12.79
CA TYR A 355 -10.01 24.06 -14.18
C TYR A 355 -9.25 25.36 -14.49
N SER A 356 -9.02 26.19 -13.48
CA SER A 356 -8.27 27.46 -13.59
C SER A 356 -6.88 27.27 -14.21
N HIS A 357 -6.29 26.08 -14.04
CA HIS A 357 -4.98 25.71 -14.59
C HIS A 357 -5.03 25.08 -15.98
N CYS A 358 -6.21 24.69 -16.48
CA CYS A 358 -6.36 24.07 -17.79
C CYS A 358 -6.55 25.08 -18.93
N ASN A 359 -7.02 26.28 -18.64
CA ASN A 359 -7.37 27.29 -19.65
C ASN A 359 -6.25 28.30 -19.98
N LYS A 360 -5.00 27.93 -19.71
CA LYS A 360 -3.80 28.68 -20.10
C LYS A 360 -3.13 27.96 -21.27
#